data_AF-A0A022FUY1-F1
#
_entry.id   AF-A0A022FUY1-F1
#
_cell.length_a   1.000
_cell.length_b   1.000
_cell.length_c   1.000
_cell.angle_alpha   90.00
_cell.angle_beta   90.00
_cell.angle_gamma   90.00
#
_symmetry.space_group_name_H-M   'P 1'
#
loop_
_entity.id
_entity.type
_entity.pdbx_description
1 polymer ?
#
loop_
_entity_poly.entity_id
_entity_poly.type
_entity_poly.pdbx_seq_one_letter_code
_entity_poly.pdbx_strand_id
1 'polypeptide(L)'
;MSAMTLLWVFLAAGLATFLIRLSFIAVEGRVRLPSWFRTALQFVPAAMLSALIAPDLLMQHGELALTPANARLVAGVVAILIAARTRSVGWTIAGGMAALLALEALF
;
A
#
# COMPACT_ATOMS: atom_id res chain seq x y z
N MET A 1 27.69 -0.12 -5.18
CA MET A 1 27.17 1.10 -5.86
C MET A 1 27.94 2.29 -5.32
N SER A 2 28.51 3.16 -6.17
CA SER A 2 29.34 4.28 -5.71
C SER A 2 28.50 5.37 -5.06
N ALA A 3 29.02 6.02 -4.03
CA ALA A 3 28.34 7.10 -3.29
C ALA A 3 27.88 8.25 -4.21
N MET A 4 28.65 8.51 -5.27
CA MET A 4 28.31 9.48 -6.31
C MET A 4 26.98 9.15 -7.00
N THR A 5 26.74 7.88 -7.36
CA THR A 5 25.49 7.45 -7.99
C THR A 5 24.30 7.61 -7.05
N LEU A 6 24.47 7.30 -5.76
CA LEU A 6 23.41 7.50 -4.76
C LEU A 6 23.04 8.99 -4.64
N LEU A 7 24.04 9.88 -4.63
CA LEU A 7 23.81 11.33 -4.56
C LEU A 7 23.00 11.82 -5.77
N TRP A 8 23.35 11.40 -6.99
CA TRP A 8 22.59 11.73 -8.19
C TRP A 8 21.16 11.17 -8.17
N VAL A 9 20.95 9.95 -7.66
CA VAL A 9 19.60 9.36 -7.53
C VAL A 9 18.75 10.15 -6.53
N PHE A 10 19.30 10.50 -5.37
CA PHE A 10 18.58 11.33 -4.39
C PHE A 10 18.23 12.71 -4.95
N LEU A 11 19.17 13.33 -5.67
CA LEU A 11 18.95 14.64 -6.28
C LEU A 11 17.85 14.56 -7.35
N ALA A 12 17.91 13.56 -8.23
CA ALA A 12 16.92 13.33 -9.27
C ALA A 12 15.53 13.00 -8.70
N ALA A 13 15.46 12.12 -7.70
CA ALA A 13 14.21 11.77 -7.02
C ALA A 13 13.62 12.98 -6.29
N GLY A 14 14.44 13.76 -5.57
CA GLY A 14 14.01 14.98 -4.91
C GLY A 14 13.45 16.00 -5.90
N LEU A 15 14.17 16.23 -7.01
CA LEU A 15 13.73 17.16 -8.06
C LEU A 15 12.44 16.68 -8.75
N ALA A 16 12.32 15.39 -9.05
CA ALA A 16 11.13 14.82 -9.65
C ALA A 16 9.91 14.97 -8.73
N THR A 17 10.05 14.63 -7.44
CA THR A 17 8.96 14.79 -6.45
C THR A 17 8.57 16.26 -6.31
N PHE A 18 9.55 17.17 -6.30
CA PHE A 18 9.31 18.60 -6.21
C PHE A 18 8.59 19.13 -7.46
N LEU A 19 9.01 18.72 -8.66
CA LEU A 19 8.36 19.08 -9.93
C LEU A 19 6.91 18.60 -9.99
N ILE A 20 6.64 17.37 -9.57
CA ILE A 20 5.26 16.83 -9.51
C ILE A 20 4.41 17.70 -8.57
N ARG A 21 4.93 18.04 -7.39
CA ARG A 21 4.20 18.87 -6.41
C ARG A 21 4.00 20.31 -6.90
N LEU A 22 5.03 20.89 -7.52
CA LEU A 22 5.00 22.22 -8.12
C LEU A 22 4.02 22.29 -9.30
N SER A 23 3.93 21.22 -10.09
CA SER A 23 2.95 21.11 -11.18
C SER A 23 1.52 21.23 -10.65
N PHE A 24 1.18 20.56 -9.54
CA PHE A 24 -0.13 20.70 -8.90
C PHE A 24 -0.40 22.13 -8.41
N ILE A 25 0.58 22.77 -7.76
CA ILE A 25 0.45 24.15 -7.24
C ILE A 25 0.35 25.18 -8.38
N ALA A 26 1.15 25.01 -9.45
CA ALA A 26 1.12 25.89 -10.62
C ALA A 26 -0.17 25.74 -11.45
N VAL A 27 -0.77 24.55 -11.46
CA VAL A 27 -2.04 24.25 -12.14
C VAL A 27 -3.25 24.75 -11.34
N GLU A 28 -3.18 24.80 -10.01
CA GLU A 28 -4.25 25.28 -9.12
C GLU A 28 -4.67 26.75 -9.40
N GLY A 29 -3.79 27.55 -10.03
CA GLY A 29 -4.08 28.93 -10.40
C GLY A 29 -4.66 29.17 -11.81
N ARG A 30 -4.66 28.17 -12.72
CA ARG A 30 -5.09 28.37 -14.13
C ARG A 30 -6.12 27.39 -14.67
N VAL A 31 -6.29 26.22 -14.06
CA VAL A 31 -7.27 25.21 -14.50
C VAL A 31 -8.10 24.82 -13.29
N ARG A 32 -9.42 25.08 -13.32
CA ARG A 32 -10.34 24.50 -12.35
C ARG A 32 -10.30 22.99 -12.53
N LEU A 33 -9.50 22.28 -11.74
CA LEU A 33 -9.49 20.82 -11.76
C LEU A 33 -10.93 20.34 -11.55
N PRO A 34 -11.48 19.54 -12.47
CA PRO A 34 -12.86 19.09 -12.35
C PRO A 34 -12.99 18.24 -11.08
N SER A 35 -14.09 18.44 -10.34
CA SER A 35 -14.30 17.89 -8.99
C SER A 35 -14.09 16.38 -8.88
N TRP A 36 -14.36 15.63 -9.95
CA TRP A 36 -14.12 14.19 -10.02
C TRP A 36 -12.64 13.82 -9.89
N PHE A 37 -11.72 14.63 -10.43
CA PHE A 37 -10.29 14.33 -10.43
C PHE A 37 -9.66 14.60 -9.06
N ARG A 38 -10.06 15.69 -8.38
CA ARG A 38 -9.66 15.95 -6.99
C ARG A 38 -10.16 14.84 -6.06
N THR A 39 -11.39 14.37 -6.29
CA THR A 39 -11.98 13.25 -5.56
C THR A 39 -11.28 11.92 -5.85
N ALA A 40 -10.83 11.68 -7.09
CA ALA A 40 -10.05 10.48 -7.41
C ALA A 40 -8.67 10.50 -6.75
N LEU A 41 -8.01 11.67 -6.69
CA LEU A 41 -6.66 11.80 -6.12
C LEU A 41 -6.57 11.43 -4.63
N GLN A 42 -7.57 11.76 -3.83
CA GLN A 42 -7.60 11.38 -2.42
C GLN A 42 -7.70 9.86 -2.21
N PHE A 43 -8.17 9.10 -3.21
CA PHE A 43 -8.24 7.64 -3.15
C PHE A 43 -6.97 6.95 -3.69
N VAL A 44 -6.09 7.68 -4.39
CA VAL A 44 -4.84 7.13 -4.94
C VAL A 44 -3.97 6.46 -3.85
N PRO A 45 -3.73 7.07 -2.67
CA PRO A 45 -2.90 6.43 -1.65
C PRO A 45 -3.50 5.11 -1.14
N ALA A 46 -4.81 5.10 -0.88
CA ALA A 46 -5.50 3.91 -0.41
C ALA A 46 -5.52 2.81 -1.49
N ALA A 47 -5.83 3.16 -2.74
CA ALA A 47 -5.84 2.23 -3.86
C ALA A 47 -4.45 1.64 -4.13
N MET A 48 -3.39 2.46 -4.05
CA MET A 48 -2.01 2.00 -4.21
C MET A 48 -1.63 1.00 -3.12
N LEU A 49 -1.93 1.30 -1.85
CA LEU A 49 -1.66 0.37 -0.74
C LEU A 49 -2.41 -0.94 -0.93
N SER A 50 -3.69 -0.89 -1.31
CA SER A 50 -4.47 -2.10 -1.62
C SER A 50 -3.89 -2.88 -2.81
N ALA A 51 -3.46 -2.20 -3.87
CA ALA A 51 -2.85 -2.83 -5.03
C ALA A 51 -1.46 -3.41 -4.74
N LEU A 52 -0.74 -2.91 -3.73
CA LEU A 52 0.53 -3.46 -3.27
C LEU A 52 0.32 -4.71 -2.41
N ILE A 53 -0.65 -4.65 -1.49
CA ILE A 53 -0.90 -5.69 -0.48
C ILE A 53 -1.68 -6.88 -1.08
N ALA A 54 -2.63 -6.62 -1.99
CA ALA A 54 -3.44 -7.67 -2.60
C ALA A 54 -2.60 -8.77 -3.30
N PRO A 55 -1.69 -8.47 -4.25
CA PRO A 55 -0.89 -9.52 -4.87
C PRO A 55 0.05 -10.21 -3.88
N ASP A 56 0.58 -9.50 -2.88
CA ASP A 56 1.42 -10.09 -1.84
C ASP A 56 0.67 -11.13 -0.98
N LEU A 57 -0.64 -10.93 -0.80
CA LEU A 57 -1.54 -11.88 -0.13
C LEU A 57 -1.99 -13.04 -1.04
N LEU A 58 -2.25 -12.75 -2.31
CA LEU A 58 -2.88 -13.67 -3.27
C LEU A 58 -1.89 -14.56 -4.03
N MET A 59 -0.65 -14.11 -4.22
CA MET A 59 0.37 -14.80 -5.01
C MET A 59 1.54 -15.20 -4.10
N GLN A 60 1.78 -16.51 -3.97
CA GLN A 60 2.98 -17.04 -3.35
C GLN A 60 3.85 -17.67 -4.43
N HIS A 61 5.12 -17.26 -4.51
CA HIS A 61 6.11 -17.82 -5.45
C HIS A 61 5.71 -17.79 -6.94
N GLY A 62 4.84 -16.85 -7.34
CA GLY A 62 4.40 -16.70 -8.73
C GLY A 62 3.20 -17.57 -9.12
N GLU A 63 2.66 -18.37 -8.20
CA GLU A 63 1.42 -19.14 -8.41
C GLU A 63 0.26 -18.60 -7.56
N LEU A 64 -0.96 -18.71 -8.11
CA LEU A 64 -2.21 -18.38 -7.44
C LEU A 64 -2.49 -19.43 -6.36
N ALA A 65 -1.93 -19.20 -5.17
CA ALA A 65 -2.13 -20.06 -4.01
C ALA A 65 -3.45 -19.71 -3.29
N LEU A 66 -4.58 -19.88 -4.00
CA LEU A 66 -5.96 -19.77 -3.49
C LEU A 66 -6.38 -21.00 -2.67
N THR A 67 -5.44 -21.57 -1.91
CA THR A 67 -5.67 -22.76 -1.09
C THR A 67 -5.76 -22.34 0.38
N PRO A 68 -6.67 -22.91 1.18
CA PRO A 68 -6.78 -22.61 2.62
C PRO A 68 -5.52 -23.00 3.45
N ALA A 69 -4.57 -23.71 2.85
CA ALA A 69 -3.23 -23.95 3.40
C ALA A 69 -2.32 -22.71 3.36
N ASN A 70 -2.72 -21.67 2.63
CA ASN A 70 -1.93 -20.47 2.48
C ASN A 70 -2.15 -19.54 3.67
N ALA A 71 -1.25 -19.62 4.65
CA ALA A 71 -1.36 -18.91 5.92
C ALA A 71 -1.52 -17.39 5.77
N ARG A 72 -0.90 -16.80 4.73
CA ARG A 72 -0.98 -15.35 4.45
C ARG A 72 -2.36 -14.92 3.98
N LEU A 73 -3.04 -15.72 3.15
CA LEU A 73 -4.37 -15.40 2.65
C LEU A 73 -5.39 -15.38 3.80
N VAL A 74 -5.34 -16.41 4.66
CA VAL A 74 -6.22 -16.53 5.83
C VAL A 74 -5.93 -15.42 6.84
N ALA A 75 -4.66 -15.13 7.12
CA ALA A 75 -4.27 -14.02 7.99
C ALA A 75 -4.73 -12.66 7.44
N GLY A 76 -4.67 -12.45 6.12
CA GLY A 76 -5.17 -11.25 5.46
C GLY A 76 -6.69 -11.08 5.60
N VAL A 77 -7.47 -12.14 5.39
CA VAL A 77 -8.93 -12.12 5.57
C VAL A 77 -9.29 -11.84 7.03
N VAL A 78 -8.60 -12.47 7.98
CA VAL A 78 -8.79 -12.22 9.42
C VAL A 78 -8.44 -10.77 9.76
N ALA A 79 -7.34 -10.24 9.23
CA ALA A 79 -6.95 -8.85 9.43
C ALA A 79 -7.99 -7.87 8.88
N ILE A 80 -8.57 -8.15 7.70
CA ILE A 80 -9.67 -7.34 7.12
C ILE A 80 -10.91 -7.39 8.01
N LEU A 81 -11.26 -8.57 8.54
CA LEU A 81 -12.41 -8.75 9.43
C LEU A 81 -12.23 -7.96 10.74
N ILE A 82 -11.02 -8.01 11.32
CA ILE A 82 -10.64 -7.25 12.52
C ILE A 82 -10.63 -5.74 12.21
N ALA A 83 -10.16 -5.33 11.02
CA ALA A 83 -10.19 -3.93 10.59
C ALA A 83 -11.61 -3.39 10.55
N ALA A 84 -12.50 -4.13 9.91
CA ALA A 84 -13.91 -3.78 9.79
C ALA A 84 -14.58 -3.66 11.16
N ARG A 85 -14.22 -4.54 12.11
CA ARG A 85 -14.89 -4.58 13.42
C ARG A 85 -14.34 -3.60 14.44
N THR A 86 -13.03 -3.38 14.46
CA THR A 86 -12.34 -2.61 15.52
C THR A 86 -12.09 -1.17 15.14
N ARG A 87 -12.08 -0.81 13.84
CA ARG A 87 -11.84 0.56 13.34
C ARG A 87 -10.54 1.20 13.87
N SER A 88 -9.64 0.42 14.45
CA SER A 88 -8.43 0.87 15.13
C SER A 88 -7.20 0.15 14.57
N VAL A 89 -6.23 0.92 14.10
CA VAL A 89 -5.02 0.42 13.42
C VAL A 89 -4.20 -0.53 14.31
N GLY A 90 -4.13 -0.25 15.62
CA GLY A 90 -3.38 -1.08 16.57
C GLY A 90 -3.93 -2.51 16.69
N TRP A 91 -5.25 -2.66 16.88
CA TRP A 91 -5.88 -3.97 16.98
C TRP A 91 -5.82 -4.77 15.68
N THR A 92 -5.84 -4.11 14.52
CA THR A 92 -5.62 -4.79 13.23
C THR A 92 -4.23 -5.37 13.09
N ILE A 93 -3.21 -4.62 13.51
CA ILE A 93 -1.82 -5.10 13.45
C ILE A 93 -1.64 -6.25 14.44
N ALA A 94 -2.10 -6.06 15.69
CA ALA A 94 -1.98 -7.09 16.72
C ALA A 94 -2.76 -8.37 16.35
N GLY A 95 -4.00 -8.23 15.89
CA GLY A 95 -4.84 -9.35 15.50
C GLY A 95 -4.37 -10.05 14.23
N GLY A 96 -3.92 -9.29 13.23
CA GLY A 96 -3.34 -9.82 12.00
C GLY A 96 -2.02 -10.57 12.25
N MET A 97 -1.12 -10.01 13.07
CA MET A 97 0.10 -10.70 13.47
C MET A 97 -0.17 -11.94 14.31
N ALA A 98 -1.09 -11.88 15.27
CA ALA A 98 -1.46 -13.04 16.08
C ALA A 98 -2.06 -14.16 15.22
N ALA A 99 -2.91 -13.83 14.24
CA ALA A 99 -3.48 -14.80 13.31
C ALA A 99 -2.41 -15.42 12.40
N LEU A 100 -1.47 -14.61 11.90
CA LEU A 100 -0.36 -15.09 11.08
C LEU A 100 0.52 -16.04 11.88
N LEU A 101 0.95 -15.64 13.07
CA LEU A 101 1.76 -16.46 13.97
C LEU A 101 1.06 -17.76 14.38
N ALA A 102 -0.26 -17.71 14.63
CA ALA A 102 -1.04 -18.89 14.97
C ALA A 102 -1.16 -19.86 13.80
N LEU A 103 -1.32 -19.37 12.56
CA LEU A 103 -1.35 -20.22 11.38
C LEU A 103 0.03 -20.79 11.02
N GLU A 104 1.10 -19.99 11.17
CA GLU A 104 2.48 -20.43 10.94
C GLU A 104 2.95 -21.44 12.00
N ALA A 105 2.42 -21.37 13.22
CA ALA A 105 2.71 -22.37 14.26
C ALA A 105 1.91 -23.68 14.09
N LEU A 106 0.84 -23.68 13.30
CA LEU A 106 -0.04 -24.83 13.07
C LEU A 106 0.31 -25.62 11.79
N PHE A 107 1.04 -25.00 10.85
CA PHE A 107 1.52 -25.59 9.60
C PHE A 107 3.03 -25.81 9.63
#